data_AF-A0A820DG15-F1
#
_entry.id   AF-A0A820DG15-F1
#
_cell.length_a   1.000
_cell.length_b   1.000
_cell.length_c   1.000
_cell.angle_alpha   90.00
_cell.angle_beta   90.00
_cell.angle_gamma   90.00
#
_symmetry.space_group_name_H-M   'P 1'
#
loop_
_entity.id
_entity.type
_entity.pdbx_description
1 polymer ?
#
loop_
_entity_poly.entity_id
_entity_poly.type
_entity_poly.pdbx_seq_one_letter_code
_entity_poly.pdbx_strand_id
1 'polypeptide(L)'
;YYPMKTQNELFNSLLNNLIDASISDISAIEYYTNNVYCNLTFVGKDFAPSSYGIAYPKQWLYGKDLDVIILSLRESGVLDDLKKKWFDKNVCQDSSSSYVSTSINMEQMSGLFVTFGLISILSLSNKISTLKEFFNSTASQ
;
A
#
# COMPACT_ATOMS: atom_id res chain seq x y z
N TYR A 1 10.32 11.71 15.77
CA TYR A 1 11.39 11.38 14.82
C TYR A 1 12.19 10.23 15.42
N TYR A 2 12.12 9.04 14.84
CA TYR A 2 12.82 7.85 15.32
C TYR A 2 14.04 7.60 14.40
N PRO A 3 15.28 7.92 14.82
CA PRO A 3 16.43 7.82 13.95
C PRO A 3 16.84 6.34 13.78
N MET A 4 16.50 5.76 12.62
CA MET A 4 16.98 4.44 12.22
C MET A 4 18.40 4.54 11.70
N LYS A 5 19.29 3.63 12.14
CA LYS A 5 20.70 3.65 11.70
C LYS A 5 20.91 2.86 10.41
N THR A 6 20.05 1.88 10.14
CA THR A 6 20.18 0.97 8.99
C THR A 6 18.86 0.78 8.25
N GLN A 7 18.92 0.50 6.95
CA GLN A 7 17.73 0.20 6.15
C GLN A 7 17.01 -1.06 6.65
N ASN A 8 17.76 -2.09 7.06
CA ASN A 8 17.18 -3.33 7.58
C ASN A 8 16.36 -3.09 8.86
N GLU A 9 16.87 -2.24 9.78
CA GLU A 9 16.14 -1.86 10.99
C GLU A 9 14.84 -1.12 10.67
N LEU A 10 14.88 -0.22 9.68
CA LEU A 10 13.71 0.51 9.21
C LEU A 10 12.64 -0.44 8.65
N PHE A 11 13.00 -1.35 7.73
CA PHE A 11 12.05 -2.29 7.13
C PHE A 11 11.53 -3.30 8.16
N ASN A 12 12.38 -3.82 9.04
CA ASN A 12 11.94 -4.70 10.12
C ASN A 12 10.98 -4.01 11.08
N SER A 13 11.16 -2.71 11.34
CA SER A 13 10.24 -1.95 12.19
C SER A 13 8.87 -1.74 11.54
N LEU A 14 8.83 -1.52 10.22
CA LEU A 14 7.58 -1.48 9.44
C LEU A 14 6.86 -2.83 9.49
N LEU A 15 7.59 -3.92 9.25
CA LEU A 15 7.00 -5.27 9.23
C LEU A 15 6.48 -5.73 10.59
N ASN A 16 7.13 -5.31 11.68
CA ASN A 16 6.73 -5.63 13.05
C ASN A 16 5.67 -4.67 13.61
N ASN A 17 5.09 -3.78 12.79
CA ASN A 17 4.11 -2.77 13.21
C ASN A 17 4.62 -1.86 14.35
N LEU A 18 5.93 -1.61 14.41
CA LEU A 18 6.51 -0.65 15.36
C LEU A 18 6.37 0.79 14.86
N ILE A 19 6.34 0.96 13.53
CA ILE A 19 6.11 2.23 12.85
C ILE A 19 5.11 2.01 11.70
N ASP A 20 4.22 2.98 11.49
CA ASP A 20 3.20 2.89 10.44
C ASP A 20 3.72 3.36 9.07
N ALA A 21 4.66 4.30 9.07
CA ALA A 21 5.20 4.90 7.85
C ALA A 21 6.64 5.38 8.05
N SER A 22 7.40 5.41 6.95
CA SER A 22 8.76 5.96 6.91
C SER A 22 8.98 6.75 5.62
N ILE A 23 9.89 7.71 5.65
CA ILE A 23 10.28 8.52 4.50
C ILE A 23 11.73 8.17 4.15
N SER A 24 11.98 7.84 2.89
CA SER A 24 13.31 7.53 2.34
C SER A 24 13.33 7.84 0.84
N ASP A 25 14.51 7.78 0.23
CA ASP A 25 14.67 7.94 -1.22
C ASP A 25 13.83 6.94 -2.02
N ILE A 26 13.21 7.42 -3.10
CA ILE A 26 12.26 6.66 -3.92
C ILE A 26 12.89 5.40 -4.54
N SER A 27 14.11 5.53 -5.08
CA SER A 27 14.84 4.43 -5.72
C SER A 27 15.08 3.25 -4.77
N ALA A 28 15.38 3.54 -3.51
CA ALA A 28 15.58 2.53 -2.49
C ALA A 28 14.25 1.88 -2.12
N ILE A 29 13.22 2.68 -1.81
CA ILE A 29 11.90 2.13 -1.44
C ILE A 29 11.34 1.26 -2.56
N GLU A 30 11.29 1.76 -3.80
CA GLU A 30 10.75 1.02 -4.94
C GLU A 30 11.48 -0.31 -5.15
N TYR A 31 12.81 -0.31 -5.05
CA TYR A 31 13.58 -1.54 -5.14
C TYR A 31 13.19 -2.54 -4.05
N TYR A 32 13.15 -2.10 -2.80
CA TYR A 32 12.87 -2.99 -1.66
C TYR A 32 11.42 -3.47 -1.66
N THR A 33 10.43 -2.63 -1.97
CA THR A 33 9.02 -3.05 -2.02
C THR A 33 8.75 -3.99 -3.18
N ASN A 34 9.40 -3.79 -4.34
CA ASN A 34 9.15 -4.62 -5.52
C ASN A 34 9.95 -5.93 -5.55
N ASN A 35 11.08 -6.01 -4.83
CA ASN A 35 12.00 -7.14 -4.93
C ASN A 35 12.27 -7.88 -3.60
N VAL A 36 12.07 -7.26 -2.44
CA VAL A 36 12.50 -7.82 -1.14
C VAL A 36 11.33 -7.99 -0.17
N TYR A 37 10.53 -6.95 0.04
CA TYR A 37 9.46 -6.91 1.04
C TYR A 37 8.10 -6.69 0.38
N CYS A 38 7.52 -7.76 -0.16
CA CYS A 38 6.27 -7.73 -0.92
C CYS A 38 5.03 -7.33 -0.10
N ASN A 39 5.11 -7.41 1.23
CA ASN A 39 4.04 -6.98 2.14
C ASN A 39 4.00 -5.46 2.34
N LEU A 40 5.02 -4.74 1.87
CA LEU A 40 5.10 -3.30 1.97
C LEU A 40 4.76 -2.67 0.62
N THR A 41 4.12 -1.51 0.68
CA THR A 41 3.76 -0.76 -0.52
C THR A 41 4.26 0.68 -0.41
N PHE A 42 4.72 1.22 -1.54
CA PHE A 42 5.02 2.63 -1.65
C PHE A 42 3.71 3.41 -1.83
N VAL A 43 3.52 4.44 -1.02
CA VAL A 43 2.29 5.26 -1.03
C VAL A 43 2.61 6.68 -1.44
N GLY A 44 1.90 7.17 -2.44
CA GLY A 44 1.95 8.56 -2.88
C GLY A 44 2.84 8.78 -4.11
N LYS A 45 3.32 10.01 -4.26
CA LYS A 45 4.20 10.45 -5.34
C LYS A 45 5.46 11.08 -4.76
N ASP A 46 6.49 11.16 -5.58
CA ASP A 46 7.69 11.90 -5.23
C ASP A 46 7.35 13.35 -4.84
N PHE A 47 7.76 13.74 -3.63
CA PHE A 47 7.52 15.07 -3.07
C PHE A 47 8.76 15.97 -3.17
N ALA A 48 9.93 15.38 -3.44
CA ALA A 48 11.21 16.07 -3.50
C ALA A 48 12.10 15.38 -4.55
N PRO A 49 11.88 15.67 -5.85
CA PRO A 49 12.62 15.02 -6.92
C PRO A 49 14.10 15.26 -6.75
N SER A 50 14.85 14.16 -6.64
CA SER A 50 16.29 14.15 -6.48
C SER A 50 16.94 13.31 -7.57
N SER A 51 18.15 13.69 -7.94
CA SER A 51 18.92 13.03 -9.00
C SER A 51 20.27 12.63 -8.47
N TYR A 52 20.71 11.42 -8.81
CA TYR A 52 22.09 11.00 -8.57
C TYR A 52 23.03 11.60 -9.62
N GLY A 53 24.23 11.98 -9.18
CA GLY A 53 25.27 12.53 -10.05
C GLY A 53 26.62 11.94 -9.71
N ILE A 54 27.54 11.98 -10.69
CA ILE A 54 28.93 11.56 -10.51
C ILE A 54 29.74 12.83 -10.22
N ALA A 55 30.45 12.85 -9.10
CA ALA A 55 31.32 13.97 -8.74
C ALA A 55 32.78 13.64 -9.09
N TYR A 56 33.49 14.63 -9.64
CA TYR A 56 34.91 14.54 -9.97
C TYR A 56 35.65 15.84 -9.56
N PRO A 57 36.99 15.79 -9.37
CA PRO A 57 37.77 16.96 -8.99
C PRO A 57 37.61 18.14 -9.95
N LYS A 58 37.72 19.36 -9.41
CA LYS A 58 37.70 20.58 -10.23
C LYS A 58 38.87 20.55 -11.22
N GLN A 59 38.62 20.98 -12.46
CA GLN A 59 39.59 20.98 -13.57
C GLN A 59 40.05 19.58 -14.04
N TRP A 60 39.26 18.54 -13.79
CA TRP A 60 39.52 17.23 -14.38
C TRP A 60 39.40 17.29 -15.90
N LEU A 61 40.50 16.95 -16.59
CA LEU A 61 40.61 17.07 -18.05
C LEU A 61 39.59 16.23 -18.82
N TYR A 62 39.08 15.14 -18.22
CA TYR A 62 38.16 14.20 -18.87
C TYR A 62 36.69 14.43 -18.51
N GLY A 63 36.34 15.47 -17.75
CA GLY A 63 34.95 15.69 -17.32
C GLY A 63 33.99 15.81 -18.51
N LYS A 64 34.39 16.57 -19.54
CA LYS A 64 33.59 16.74 -20.76
C LYS A 64 33.45 15.43 -21.55
N ASP A 65 34.52 14.64 -21.64
CA ASP A 65 34.50 13.37 -22.35
C ASP A 65 33.60 12.36 -21.63
N LEU A 66 33.63 12.33 -20.29
CA LEU A 66 32.73 11.51 -19.48
C LEU A 66 31.26 11.87 -19.73
N ASP A 67 30.91 13.15 -19.75
CA ASP A 67 29.55 13.61 -19.99
C ASP A 67 29.02 13.15 -21.36
N VAL A 68 29.86 13.25 -22.40
CA VAL A 68 29.52 12.79 -23.76
C VAL A 68 29.31 11.28 -23.80
N ILE A 69 30.17 10.51 -23.12
CA ILE A 69 30.02 9.05 -23.05
C ILE A 69 28.72 8.67 -22.32
N ILE A 70 28.42 9.31 -21.19
CA ILE A 70 27.18 9.05 -20.43
C ILE A 70 25.94 9.39 -21.28
N LEU A 71 25.97 10.49 -22.03
CA LEU A 71 24.88 10.85 -22.92
C LEU A 71 24.70 9.80 -24.02
N SER A 72 25.79 9.34 -24.64
CA SER A 72 25.75 8.27 -25.64
C SER A 72 25.20 6.95 -25.07
N LEU A 73 25.55 6.60 -23.83
CA LEU A 73 24.99 5.43 -23.14
C LEU A 73 23.50 5.56 -22.82
N ARG A 74 23.01 6.79 -22.58
CA ARG A 74 21.57 7.07 -22.43
C ARG A 74 20.85 6.93 -23.77
N GLU A 75 21.36 7.57 -24.82
CA GLU A 75 20.75 7.56 -26.16
C GLU A 75 20.72 6.16 -26.78
N SER A 76 21.74 5.34 -26.52
CA SER A 76 21.78 3.95 -26.96
C SER A 76 20.89 3.00 -26.15
N GLY A 77 20.29 3.45 -25.04
CA GLY A 77 19.42 2.64 -24.18
C GLY A 77 20.15 1.72 -23.19
N VAL A 78 21.50 1.71 -23.18
CA VAL A 78 22.29 0.85 -22.29
C VAL A 78 22.00 1.14 -20.81
N LEU A 79 21.76 2.40 -20.46
CA LEU A 79 21.37 2.76 -19.09
C LEU A 79 19.99 2.21 -18.70
N ASP A 80 19.05 2.17 -19.64
CA ASP A 80 17.72 1.59 -19.39
C ASP A 80 17.80 0.07 -19.22
N ASP A 81 18.63 -0.60 -20.01
CA ASP A 81 18.90 -2.04 -19.85
C ASP A 81 19.52 -2.35 -18.49
N LEU A 82 20.46 -1.52 -18.03
CA LEU A 82 21.04 -1.63 -16.70
C LEU A 82 19.98 -1.41 -15.61
N LYS A 83 19.14 -0.38 -15.75
CA LYS A 83 18.03 -0.13 -14.81
C LYS A 83 17.14 -1.36 -14.72
N LYS A 84 16.70 -1.89 -15.86
CA LYS A 84 15.82 -3.06 -15.91
C LYS A 84 16.48 -4.30 -15.29
N LYS A 85 17.76 -4.52 -15.58
CA LYS A 85 18.52 -5.67 -15.08
C LYS A 85 18.67 -5.67 -13.56
N TRP A 86 18.87 -4.50 -12.95
CA TRP A 86 19.20 -4.38 -11.53
C TRP A 86 18.01 -4.00 -10.65
N PHE A 87 17.06 -3.20 -11.15
CA PHE A 87 15.96 -2.64 -10.36
C PHE A 87 14.60 -3.27 -10.67
N ASP A 88 14.33 -3.63 -11.93
CA ASP A 88 13.00 -4.11 -12.37
C ASP A 88 12.84 -5.64 -12.34
N LYS A 89 13.55 -6.34 -11.44
CA LYS A 89 13.42 -7.79 -11.31
C LYS A 89 12.03 -8.24 -10.82
N ASN A 90 11.25 -7.33 -10.24
CA ASN A 90 9.83 -7.47 -9.87
C ASN A 90 9.49 -8.83 -9.24
N VAL A 91 10.34 -9.30 -8.32
CA VAL A 91 10.17 -10.61 -7.66
C VAL A 91 8.81 -10.73 -6.96
N CYS A 92 8.29 -9.61 -6.44
CA CYS A 92 7.01 -9.58 -5.74
C CYS A 92 5.79 -9.66 -6.66
N GLN A 93 5.94 -9.48 -7.97
CA GLN A 93 4.83 -9.44 -8.93
C GLN A 93 4.18 -10.82 -9.13
N ASP A 94 4.91 -11.91 -8.84
CA ASP A 94 4.37 -13.29 -8.84
C ASP A 94 3.65 -13.65 -7.52
N SER A 95 3.82 -12.84 -6.47
CA SER A 95 3.13 -13.04 -5.17
C SER A 95 1.94 -12.12 -4.95
N SER A 96 1.71 -11.16 -5.86
CA SER A 96 0.67 -10.13 -5.75
C SER A 96 -0.23 -9.99 -6.99
N SER A 97 -0.16 -10.93 -7.94
CA SER A 97 -1.30 -11.16 -8.85
C SER A 97 -2.43 -11.95 -8.19
N SER A 98 -2.32 -12.25 -6.90
CA SER A 98 -3.53 -12.24 -6.09
C SER A 98 -3.95 -10.78 -6.03
N TYR A 99 -4.84 -10.38 -6.95
CA TYR A 99 -5.97 -9.59 -6.48
C TYR A 99 -6.33 -10.21 -5.14
N VAL A 100 -5.99 -9.55 -4.04
CA VAL A 100 -6.69 -9.75 -2.80
C VAL A 100 -8.08 -9.28 -3.18
N SER A 101 -8.86 -10.18 -3.79
CA SER A 101 -10.28 -10.22 -3.58
C SER A 101 -10.33 -10.31 -2.07
N THR A 102 -10.42 -9.14 -1.42
CA THR A 102 -10.68 -9.03 0.01
C THR A 102 -12.02 -9.71 0.13
N SER A 103 -11.95 -11.01 0.39
CA SER A 103 -13.12 -11.83 0.60
C SER A 103 -13.87 -11.13 1.70
N ILE A 104 -15.14 -10.88 1.45
CA ILE A 104 -15.95 -10.11 2.38
C ILE A 104 -16.00 -10.93 3.66
N ASN A 105 -15.26 -10.49 4.67
CA ASN A 105 -15.19 -11.18 5.95
C ASN A 105 -16.48 -10.93 6.72
N MET A 106 -16.87 -11.86 7.61
CA MET A 106 -18.10 -11.74 8.40
C MET A 106 -18.18 -10.42 9.18
N GLU A 107 -17.03 -9.88 9.60
CA GLU A 107 -16.93 -8.61 10.30
C GLU A 107 -17.39 -7.42 9.44
N GLN A 108 -17.12 -7.46 8.13
CA GLN A 108 -17.57 -6.43 7.18
C GLN A 108 -19.09 -6.50 6.92
N MET A 109 -19.71 -7.68 7.12
CA MET A 109 -21.17 -7.86 6.99
C MET A 109 -21.93 -7.61 8.30
N SER A 110 -21.23 -7.33 9.41
CA SER A 110 -21.84 -7.14 10.74
C SER A 110 -22.95 -6.08 10.74
N GLY A 111 -22.75 -4.96 10.03
CA GLY A 111 -23.75 -3.90 9.91
C GLY A 111 -25.06 -4.34 9.25
N LEU A 112 -24.98 -5.25 8.27
CA LEU A 112 -26.16 -5.79 7.59
C LEU A 112 -26.98 -6.68 8.54
N PHE A 113 -26.31 -7.53 9.31
CA PHE A 113 -26.99 -8.39 10.30
C PHE A 113 -27.69 -7.59 11.39
N VAL A 114 -27.05 -6.53 11.91
CA VAL A 114 -27.64 -5.66 12.94
C VAL A 114 -28.87 -4.93 12.42
N THR A 115 -28.79 -4.35 11.21
CA THR A 115 -29.91 -3.62 10.61
C THR A 115 -31.10 -4.52 10.32
N PHE A 116 -30.88 -5.71 9.75
CA PHE A 116 -31.92 -6.72 9.58
C PHE A 116 -32.55 -7.12 10.93
N GLY A 117 -31.72 -7.38 11.95
CA GLY A 117 -32.19 -7.74 13.28
C GLY A 117 -33.11 -6.69 13.89
N LEU A 118 -32.72 -5.41 13.86
CA LEU A 118 -33.53 -4.31 14.39
C LEU A 118 -34.85 -4.15 13.65
N ILE A 119 -34.84 -4.24 12.32
CA ILE A 119 -36.06 -4.14 11.50
C ILE A 119 -37.02 -5.30 11.82
N SER A 120 -36.49 -6.53 11.93
CA SER A 120 -37.30 -7.70 12.30
C SER A 120 -37.92 -7.56 13.69
N ILE A 121 -37.17 -7.06 14.69
CA ILE A 121 -37.67 -6.88 16.06
C ILE A 121 -38.75 -5.79 16.11
N LEU A 122 -38.56 -4.66 15.44
CA LEU A 122 -39.55 -3.57 15.39
C LEU A 122 -40.84 -4.03 14.69
N SER A 123 -40.72 -4.76 13.58
CA SER A 123 -41.87 -5.32 12.86
C SER A 123 -42.66 -6.31 13.73
N LEU A 124 -41.98 -7.21 14.43
CA LEU A 124 -42.62 -8.15 15.36
C LEU A 124 -43.30 -7.42 16.52
N SER A 125 -42.65 -6.42 17.12
CA SER A 125 -43.19 -5.67 18.26
C SER A 125 -44.49 -4.95 17.90
N ASN A 126 -44.53 -4.27 16.76
CA ASN A 126 -45.72 -3.62 16.25
C ASN A 126 -46.85 -4.63 15.98
N LYS A 127 -46.53 -5.78 15.38
CA LYS A 127 -47.51 -6.83 15.08
C LYS A 127 -48.09 -7.49 16.33
N ILE A 128 -47.26 -7.74 17.36
CA ILE A 128 -47.71 -8.25 18.66
C ILE A 128 -48.65 -7.24 19.34
N SER A 129 -48.35 -5.94 19.29
CA SER A 129 -49.19 -4.91 19.90
C SER A 129 -50.59 -4.87 19.30
N THR A 130 -50.70 -4.87 17.97
CA THR A 130 -51.99 -4.88 17.28
C THR A 130 -52.78 -6.16 17.52
N LEU A 131 -52.11 -7.32 17.57
CA LEU A 131 -52.77 -8.59 17.88
C LEU A 131 -53.31 -8.62 19.33
N LYS A 132 -52.54 -8.05 20.27
CA LYS A 132 -52.94 -7.94 21.68
C LYS A 132 -54.14 -7.02 21.86
N GLU A 133 -54.20 -5.90 21.15
CA GLU A 133 -55.38 -5.02 21.14
C GLU A 133 -56.61 -5.70 20.54
N PHE A 134 -56.44 -6.47 19.47
CA PHE A 134 -57.53 -7.23 18.85
C PHE A 134 -58.13 -8.27 19.82
N PHE A 135 -57.28 -9.08 20.47
CA PHE A 135 -57.73 -10.06 21.47
C PHE A 135 -58.34 -9.41 22.72
N ASN A 136 -57.81 -8.28 23.17
CA ASN A 136 -58.38 -7.55 24.31
C ASN A 136 -59.76 -6.96 23.99
N SER A 137 -59.97 -6.53 22.73
CA SER A 137 -61.26 -6.07 22.24
C SER A 137 -62.29 -7.21 22.14
N THR A 138 -61.87 -8.39 21.63
CA THR A 138 -62.75 -9.58 21.54
C THR A 138 -63.07 -10.23 22.89
N ALA A 139 -62.23 -10.05 23.92
CA ALA A 139 -62.49 -10.53 25.27
C ALA A 139 -63.40 -9.60 26.10
N SER A 140 -63.64 -8.37 25.64
CA SER A 140 -64.53 -7.39 26.30
C SER A 140 -65.98 -7.43 25.79
N GLN A 141 -66.27 -8.30 24.81
CA GLN A 141 -67.57 -8.47 24.17
C GLN A 141 -68.11 -9.88 24.48
#